data_AF-A0A352T0F1-F1
#
_entry.id   AF-A0A352T0F1-F1
#
_cell.length_a   1.000
_cell.length_b   1.000
_cell.length_c   1.000
_cell.angle_alpha   90.00
_cell.angle_beta   90.00
_cell.angle_gamma   90.00
#
_symmetry.space_group_name_H-M   'P 1'
#
loop_
_entity.id
_entity.type
_entity.pdbx_description
1 polymer ?
#
loop_
_entity_poly.entity_id
_entity_poly.type
_entity_poly.pdbx_seq_one_letter_code
_entity_poly.pdbx_strand_id
1 'polypeptide(L)'
;VETAKQEKETRINEALAYKNKTIPAAESEADKLIREAESFKESKINEARGEVARFNSMYTEYAKNKDITRTRMYLETIEEILPGITVYIDSSEGGVQKLLPIKSFSNPETSNGGGN
;
A
#
# COMPACT_ATOMS: atom_id res chain seq x y z
N VAL A 1 -51.21 -46.22 4.59
CA VAL A 1 -49.87 -46.68 5.04
C VAL A 1 -48.77 -46.25 4.08
N GLU A 2 -48.98 -46.34 2.76
CA GLU A 2 -48.04 -45.85 1.73
C GLU A 2 -47.62 -44.38 1.91
N THR A 3 -48.58 -43.48 2.14
CA THR A 3 -48.36 -42.03 2.27
C THR A 3 -47.41 -41.65 3.41
N ALA A 4 -47.57 -42.24 4.59
CA ALA A 4 -46.72 -41.96 5.74
C ALA A 4 -45.26 -42.42 5.53
N LYS A 5 -45.06 -43.48 4.73
CA LYS A 5 -43.73 -44.01 4.42
C LYS A 5 -42.99 -43.08 3.45
N GLN A 6 -43.72 -42.56 2.46
CA GLN A 6 -43.22 -41.63 1.47
C GLN A 6 -42.91 -40.26 2.08
N GLU A 7 -43.76 -39.73 2.95
CA GLU A 7 -43.48 -38.52 3.73
C GLU A 7 -42.23 -38.66 4.61
N LYS A 8 -42.03 -39.83 5.23
CA LYS A 8 -40.82 -40.11 6.02
C LYS A 8 -39.57 -40.08 5.13
N GLU A 9 -39.60 -40.72 3.98
CA GLU A 9 -38.46 -40.74 3.05
C GLU A 9 -38.14 -39.33 2.52
N THR A 10 -39.15 -38.54 2.17
CA THR A 10 -38.97 -37.14 1.75
C THR A 10 -38.28 -36.32 2.85
N ARG A 11 -38.76 -36.40 4.10
CA ARG A 11 -38.14 -35.66 5.21
C ARG A 11 -36.70 -36.08 5.50
N ILE A 12 -36.39 -37.37 5.35
CA ILE A 12 -35.00 -37.85 5.50
C ILE A 12 -34.12 -37.29 4.39
N ASN A 13 -34.58 -37.31 3.13
CA ASN A 13 -33.83 -36.78 2.00
C ASN A 13 -33.60 -35.27 2.12
N GLU A 14 -34.59 -34.51 2.57
CA GLU A 14 -34.46 -33.08 2.84
C GLU A 14 -33.43 -32.80 3.94
N ALA A 15 -33.46 -33.57 5.04
CA ALA A 15 -32.49 -33.45 6.12
C ALA A 15 -31.06 -33.79 5.65
N LEU A 16 -30.90 -34.82 4.84
CA LEU A 16 -29.62 -35.19 4.23
C LEU A 16 -29.12 -34.11 3.28
N ALA A 17 -30.00 -33.55 2.43
CA ALA A 17 -29.66 -32.46 1.54
C ALA A 17 -29.23 -31.20 2.31
N TYR A 18 -29.95 -30.86 3.38
CA TYR A 18 -29.61 -29.74 4.26
C TYR A 18 -28.23 -29.94 4.91
N LYS A 19 -27.97 -31.14 5.45
CA LYS A 19 -26.67 -31.49 6.04
C LYS A 19 -25.54 -31.38 5.02
N ASN A 20 -25.74 -31.96 3.83
CA ASN A 20 -24.75 -31.99 2.76
C ASN A 20 -24.51 -30.60 2.15
N LYS A 21 -25.42 -29.65 2.34
CA LYS A 21 -25.20 -28.24 1.96
C LYS A 21 -24.52 -27.44 3.07
N THR A 22 -24.95 -27.62 4.32
CA THR A 22 -24.54 -26.76 5.43
C THR A 22 -23.13 -27.06 5.92
N ILE A 23 -22.77 -28.35 6.07
CA ILE A 23 -21.44 -28.73 6.57
C ILE A 23 -20.34 -28.25 5.62
N PRO A 24 -20.38 -28.54 4.30
CA PRO A 24 -19.32 -28.08 3.40
C PRO A 24 -19.28 -26.56 3.24
N ALA A 25 -20.42 -25.88 3.37
CA ALA A 25 -20.45 -24.42 3.35
C ALA A 25 -19.71 -23.83 4.56
N ALA A 26 -19.97 -24.36 5.76
CA ALA A 26 -19.29 -23.94 6.99
C ALA A 26 -17.78 -24.26 6.94
N GLU A 27 -17.39 -25.43 6.41
CA GLU A 27 -15.98 -25.79 6.20
C GLU A 27 -15.30 -24.83 5.22
N SER A 28 -15.96 -24.51 4.10
CA SER A 28 -15.43 -23.56 3.11
C SER A 28 -15.24 -22.15 3.69
N GLU A 29 -16.18 -21.71 4.53
CA GLU A 29 -16.11 -20.42 5.22
C GLU A 29 -14.97 -20.39 6.24
N ALA A 30 -14.81 -21.45 7.04
CA ALA A 30 -13.70 -21.59 7.99
C ALA A 30 -12.34 -21.57 7.26
N ASP A 31 -12.23 -22.32 6.18
CA ASP A 31 -11.02 -22.36 5.34
C ASP A 31 -10.70 -20.99 4.72
N LYS A 32 -11.73 -20.25 4.29
CA LYS A 32 -11.56 -18.90 3.77
C LYS A 32 -11.02 -17.95 4.84
N LEU A 33 -11.58 -18.02 6.05
CA LEU A 33 -11.13 -17.22 7.19
C LEU A 33 -9.66 -17.49 7.53
N ILE A 34 -9.25 -18.77 7.56
CA ILE A 34 -7.87 -19.16 7.83
C ILE A 34 -6.93 -18.61 6.76
N ARG A 35 -7.26 -18.79 5.47
CA ARG A 35 -6.44 -18.28 4.37
C ARG A 35 -6.33 -16.75 4.38
N GLU A 36 -7.41 -16.06 4.72
CA GLU A 36 -7.40 -14.60 4.83
C GLU A 36 -6.51 -14.13 5.99
N ALA A 37 -6.57 -14.81 7.14
CA ALA A 37 -5.68 -14.52 8.27
C ALA A 37 -4.20 -14.79 7.94
N GLU A 38 -3.90 -15.90 7.25
CA GLU A 38 -2.54 -16.21 6.79
C GLU A 38 -2.03 -15.17 5.79
N SER A 39 -2.87 -14.78 4.82
CA SER A 39 -2.53 -13.76 3.84
C SER A 39 -2.29 -12.40 4.51
N PHE A 40 -3.14 -12.01 5.46
CA PHE A 40 -2.97 -10.78 6.22
C PHE A 40 -1.66 -10.77 7.02
N LYS A 41 -1.35 -11.88 7.70
CA LYS A 41 -0.09 -12.05 8.43
C LYS A 41 1.11 -11.87 7.49
N GLU A 42 1.11 -12.55 6.35
CA GLU A 42 2.20 -12.49 5.38
C GLU A 42 2.34 -11.08 4.77
N SER A 43 1.20 -10.43 4.45
CA SER A 43 1.17 -9.05 3.98
C SER A 43 1.81 -8.10 5.00
N LYS A 44 1.47 -8.22 6.29
CA LYS A 44 2.04 -7.40 7.35
C LYS A 44 3.54 -7.63 7.54
N ILE A 45 4.00 -8.87 7.43
CA ILE A 45 5.43 -9.19 7.50
C ILE A 45 6.19 -8.56 6.32
N ASN A 46 5.63 -8.64 5.12
CA ASN A 46 6.27 -8.10 3.93
C ASN A 46 6.26 -6.57 3.90
N GLU A 47 5.19 -5.94 4.37
CA GLU A 47 5.13 -4.49 4.60
C GLU A 47 6.25 -4.05 5.55
N ALA A 48 6.35 -4.68 6.72
CA ALA A 48 7.40 -4.36 7.69
C ALA A 48 8.82 -4.57 7.14
N ARG A 49 9.05 -5.65 6.37
CA ARG A 49 10.34 -5.88 5.70
C ARG A 49 10.65 -4.80 4.66
N GLY A 50 9.65 -4.38 3.89
CA GLY A 50 9.78 -3.30 2.91
C GLY A 50 10.13 -1.97 3.55
N GLU A 51 9.45 -1.63 4.66
CA GLU A 51 9.74 -0.43 5.45
C GLU A 51 11.16 -0.44 6.01
N VAL A 52 11.60 -1.56 6.59
CA VAL A 52 12.97 -1.72 7.10
C VAL A 52 14.00 -1.58 5.98
N ALA A 53 13.74 -2.19 4.82
CA ALA A 53 14.64 -2.06 3.66
C ALA A 53 14.73 -0.61 3.17
N ARG A 54 13.59 0.09 3.07
CA ARG A 54 13.54 1.51 2.70
C ARG A 54 14.29 2.37 3.71
N PHE A 55 14.06 2.16 5.00
CA PHE A 55 14.74 2.88 6.06
C PHE A 55 16.26 2.66 6.01
N ASN A 56 16.71 1.41 5.88
CA ASN A 56 18.13 1.09 5.80
C ASN A 56 18.78 1.72 4.56
N SER A 57 18.11 1.70 3.40
CA SER A 57 18.60 2.37 2.19
C SER A 57 18.77 3.88 2.44
N MET A 58 17.76 4.53 3.01
CA MET A 58 17.81 5.95 3.36
C MET A 58 18.91 6.27 4.38
N TYR A 59 19.05 5.43 5.40
CA TYR A 59 20.09 5.56 6.43
C TYR A 59 21.50 5.43 5.83
N THR A 60 21.68 4.51 4.88
CA THR A 60 22.99 4.30 4.24
C THR A 60 23.42 5.54 3.45
N GLU A 61 22.50 6.17 2.71
CA GLU A 61 22.77 7.41 1.99
C GLU A 61 22.98 8.59 2.96
N TYR A 62 22.17 8.68 4.02
CA TYR A 62 22.36 9.67 5.07
C TYR A 62 23.73 9.53 5.75
N ALA A 63 24.18 8.30 6.03
CA ALA A 63 25.48 8.04 6.66
C ALA A 63 26.65 8.47 5.77
N LYS A 64 26.52 8.33 4.44
CA LYS A 64 27.53 8.77 3.47
C LYS A 64 27.62 10.29 3.35
N ASN A 65 26.48 10.99 3.35
CA ASN A 65 26.46 12.44 3.17
C ASN A 65 25.36 13.11 4.03
N LYS A 66 25.67 13.29 5.32
CA LYS A 66 24.71 13.71 6.36
C LYS A 66 24.13 15.10 6.11
N ASP A 67 24.98 16.06 5.78
CA ASP A 67 24.58 17.48 5.69
C ASP A 67 23.66 17.74 4.50
N ILE A 68 24.00 17.19 3.32
CA ILE A 68 23.17 17.32 2.12
C ILE A 68 21.85 16.57 2.29
N THR A 69 21.90 15.35 2.84
CA THR A 69 20.70 14.51 2.99
C THR A 69 19.71 15.12 3.99
N ARG A 70 20.20 15.66 5.12
CA ARG A 70 19.35 16.38 6.09
C ARG A 70 18.70 17.60 5.47
N THR A 71 19.48 18.38 4.71
CA THR A 71 18.97 19.59 4.05
C THR A 71 17.89 19.23 3.02
N ARG A 72 18.10 18.18 2.22
CA ARG A 72 17.08 17.68 1.28
C ARG A 72 15.80 17.26 1.99
N MET A 73 15.88 16.42 3.03
CA MET A 73 14.70 15.98 3.79
C MET A 73 13.92 17.16 4.37
N TYR A 74 14.62 18.16 4.89
CA TYR A 74 14.00 19.37 5.42
C TYR A 74 13.26 20.16 4.33
N LEU A 75 13.89 20.36 3.17
CA LEU A 75 13.27 21.07 2.05
C LEU A 75 12.05 20.30 1.50
N GLU A 76 12.15 18.99 1.32
CA GLU A 76 11.03 18.13 0.89
C GLU A 76 9.84 18.22 1.85
N THR A 77 10.10 18.18 3.16
CA THR A 77 9.06 18.27 4.19
C THR A 77 8.36 19.64 4.17
N ILE A 78 9.13 20.73 3.98
CA ILE A 78 8.57 22.09 3.89
C ILE A 78 7.74 22.26 2.60
N GLU A 79 8.17 21.70 1.48
CA GLU A 79 7.39 21.69 0.23
C GLU A 79 6.06 20.93 0.39
N GLU A 80 6.06 19.79 1.10
CA GLU A 80 4.84 19.00 1.35
C GLU A 80 3.85 19.73 2.25
N ILE A 81 4.33 20.39 3.31
CA ILE A 81 3.48 21.10 4.28
C ILE A 81 3.00 22.44 3.73
N LEU A 82 3.81 23.11 2.89
CA LEU A 82 3.52 24.44 2.36
C LEU A 82 3.56 24.46 0.83
N PRO A 83 2.57 23.84 0.15
CA PRO A 83 2.51 23.82 -1.30
C PRO A 83 2.36 25.25 -1.86
N GLY A 84 3.32 25.66 -2.69
CA GLY A 84 3.33 26.96 -3.38
C GLY A 84 4.34 27.98 -2.85
N ILE A 85 5.10 27.66 -1.80
CA ILE A 85 6.20 28.51 -1.33
C ILE A 85 7.45 28.22 -2.17
N THR A 86 8.01 29.26 -2.79
CA THR A 86 9.32 29.19 -3.45
C THR A 86 10.39 29.42 -2.39
N VAL A 87 11.15 28.38 -2.03
CA VAL A 87 12.28 28.50 -1.10
C VAL A 87 13.46 29.16 -1.82
N TYR A 88 13.96 30.26 -1.26
CA TYR A 88 15.14 30.96 -1.76
C TYR A 88 16.33 30.67 -0.84
N ILE A 89 17.41 30.09 -1.39
CA ILE A 89 18.66 29.90 -0.66
C ILE A 89 19.56 31.10 -0.94
N ASP A 90 19.85 31.90 0.08
CA ASP A 90 20.86 32.95 0.01
C ASP A 90 22.23 32.36 0.39
N SER A 91 23.17 32.33 -0.57
CA SER A 91 24.57 31.91 -0.38
C SER A 91 25.50 33.12 -0.40
N SER A 92 25.16 34.15 0.37
CA SER A 92 25.86 35.43 0.38
C SER A 92 27.16 35.41 1.21
N GLU A 93 28.21 34.82 0.64
CA GLU A 93 29.57 35.39 0.72
C GLU A 93 29.89 36.10 -0.61
N GLY A 94 29.35 37.30 -0.80
CA GLY A 94 29.85 38.24 -1.81
C GLY A 94 29.28 38.16 -3.23
N GLY A 95 28.23 38.93 -3.50
CA GLY A 95 28.21 39.80 -4.68
C GLY A 95 27.41 39.38 -5.93
N VAL A 96 26.91 38.15 -6.06
CA VAL A 96 26.03 37.80 -7.19
C VAL A 96 24.86 36.93 -6.73
N GLN A 97 23.68 37.54 -6.61
CA GLN A 97 22.41 36.83 -6.38
C GLN A 97 22.07 36.01 -7.62
N LYS A 98 22.41 34.72 -7.59
CA LYS A 98 21.84 33.75 -8.54
C LYS A 98 20.64 33.09 -7.85
N LEU A 99 19.48 33.74 -7.98
CA LEU A 99 18.21 33.23 -7.50
C LEU A 99 17.81 32.02 -8.36
N LEU A 100 18.21 30.82 -7.95
CA LEU A 100 17.79 29.59 -8.61
C LEU A 100 16.56 29.06 -7.86
N PRO A 101 15.34 29.18 -8.43
CA PRO A 101 14.20 28.48 -7.87
C PRO A 101 14.51 26.99 -7.93
N ILE A 102 14.48 26.31 -6.79
CA ILE A 102 14.55 24.85 -6.74
C ILE A 102 13.20 24.37 -7.26
N LYS A 103 13.09 24.13 -8.56
CA LYS A 103 11.97 23.38 -9.13
C LYS A 103 12.30 21.90 -8.99
N SER A 104 11.34 21.11 -8.52
CA SER A 104 11.45 19.65 -8.48
C SER A 104 11.81 19.10 -9.87
N PHE A 105 12.86 18.27 -9.95
CA PHE A 105 13.29 17.59 -11.18
C PHE A 105 12.38 16.41 -11.57
N SER A 106 11.26 16.18 -10.87
CA SER A 106 10.31 15.12 -11.18
C SER A 106 9.14 15.62 -12.03
N ASN A 107 9.42 16.02 -13.27
CA ASN A 107 8.36 16.05 -14.29
C ASN A 107 8.96 15.51 -15.60
N PRO A 108 8.79 14.22 -15.93
CA PRO A 108 8.87 13.82 -17.32
C PRO A 108 7.69 14.50 -18.01
N GLU A 109 7.98 15.61 -18.69
CA GLU A 109 7.13 16.19 -19.71
C GLU A 109 6.67 15.06 -20.62
N THR A 110 5.45 14.58 -20.37
CA THR A 110 4.71 13.74 -21.30
C THR A 110 4.36 14.65 -22.46
N SER A 111 5.26 14.70 -23.45
CA SER A 111 5.01 15.29 -24.75
C SER A 111 3.94 14.44 -25.45
N ASN A 112 2.69 14.62 -25.04
CA ASN A 112 1.54 14.15 -25.77
C ASN A 112 1.33 15.11 -26.95
N GLY A 113 2.15 14.92 -27.99
CA GLY A 113 2.03 15.61 -29.27
C GLY A 113 0.82 15.09 -30.03
N GLY A 114 -0.34 15.71 -29.80
CA GLY A 114 -1.49 15.59 -30.67
C GLY A 114 -1.50 16.68 -31.73
N GLY A 115 -1.59 16.27 -33.01
CA GLY A 115 -2.14 17.08 -34.10
C GLY A 115 -1.14 17.53 -35.18
N ASN A 116 -1.07 16.77 -36.28
CA ASN A 116 -1.82 17.06 -37.51
C ASN A 116 -1.89 15.81 -38.40
#